data_AF-A0A8T4YLT3-F1
#
_entry.id   AF-A0A8T4YLT3-F1
#
_cell.length_a   1.000
_cell.length_b   1.000
_cell.length_c   1.000
_cell.angle_alpha   90.00
_cell.angle_beta   90.00
_cell.angle_gamma   90.00
#
_symmetry.space_group_name_H-M   'P 1'
#
loop_
_entity.id
_entity.type
_entity.pdbx_description
1 polymer ?
#
loop_
_entity_poly.entity_id
_entity_poly.type
_entity_poly.pdbx_seq_one_letter_code
_entity_poly.pdbx_strand_id
1 'polypeptide(L)' 'DIVIKGKRAENIYRKIIEKGLVKKLDHAAYLGKELYKAEIVLKINRSYVQDEELF' A
#
# COMPACT_ATOMS: atom_id res chain seq x y z
N ASP A 1 14.05 -10.96 -6.24
CA ASP A 1 13.25 -9.85 -5.67
C ASP A 1 12.33 -9.23 -6.70
N ILE A 2 11.08 -8.94 -6.31
CA ILE A 2 10.08 -8.28 -7.17
C ILE A 2 9.84 -6.87 -6.61
N VAL A 3 9.93 -5.85 -7.47
CA VAL A 3 9.58 -4.46 -7.12
C VAL A 3 8.33 -4.05 -7.89
N ILE A 4 7.33 -3.55 -7.17
CA ILE A 4 6.10 -2.97 -7.74
C ILE A 4 6.03 -1.51 -7.32
N LYS A 5 5.90 -0.61 -8.30
CA LYS A 5 5.85 0.84 -8.08
C LYS A 5 4.67 1.47 -8.81
N GLY A 6 4.12 2.54 -8.24
CA GLY A 6 3.00 3.27 -8.81
C GLY A 6 2.79 4.60 -8.09
N LYS A 7 2.06 5.53 -8.75
CA LYS A 7 1.72 6.84 -8.17
C LYS A 7 0.50 6.81 -7.23
N ARG A 8 -0.29 5.73 -7.31
CA ARG A 8 -1.51 5.52 -6.52
C ARG A 8 -1.44 4.16 -5.86
N ALA A 9 -1.89 4.06 -4.61
CA ALA A 9 -2.01 2.83 -3.85
C ALA A 9 -2.79 1.76 -4.64
N GLU A 10 -3.85 2.18 -5.34
CA GLU A 10 -4.67 1.33 -6.21
C GLU A 10 -3.87 0.57 -7.26
N ASN A 11 -2.99 1.26 -7.96
CA ASN A 11 -2.21 0.62 -9.03
C ASN A 11 -1.26 -0.43 -8.45
N ILE A 12 -0.78 -0.23 -7.22
CA ILE A 12 0.14 -1.14 -6.55
C ILE A 12 -0.61 -2.37 -6.03
N TYR A 13 -1.67 -2.20 -5.23
CA TYR A 13 -2.38 -3.36 -4.67
C TYR A 13 -3.06 -4.20 -5.76
N ARG A 14 -3.58 -3.57 -6.84
CA ARG A 14 -4.17 -4.33 -7.96
C ARG A 14 -3.13 -5.20 -8.65
N LYS A 15 -1.91 -4.69 -8.87
CA LYS A 15 -0.82 -5.46 -9.47
C LYS A 15 -0.35 -6.61 -8.56
N ILE A 16 -0.37 -6.40 -7.24
CA ILE A 16 -0.05 -7.44 -6.25
C ILE A 16 -1.09 -8.58 -6.30
N ILE A 17 -2.38 -8.23 -6.38
CA ILE A 17 -3.49 -9.20 -6.51
C ILE A 17 -3.38 -9.95 -7.84
N GLU A 18 -3.21 -9.25 -8.96
CA GLU A 18 -3.04 -9.83 -10.30
C GLU A 18 -1.90 -10.85 -10.36
N LYS A 19 -0.80 -10.59 -9.63
CA LYS A 19 0.34 -11.49 -9.54
C LYS A 19 0.20 -12.61 -8.49
N GLY A 20 -0.93 -12.68 -7.77
CA GLY A 20 -1.15 -13.69 -6.73
C GLY A 20 -0.20 -13.57 -5.54
N LEU A 21 0.33 -12.37 -5.26
CA LEU A 21 1.33 -12.15 -4.21
C LEU A 21 0.72 -11.98 -2.81
N VAL A 22 -0.60 -11.93 -2.70
CA VAL A 22 -1.36 -11.98 -1.46
C VAL A 22 -2.19 -13.26 -1.40
N LYS A 23 -2.20 -13.93 -0.24
CA LYS A 23 -2.87 -15.23 -0.06
C LYS A 23 -4.14 -15.18 0.79
N LYS A 24 -4.28 -14.15 1.63
CA LYS A 24 -5.39 -14.00 2.58
C LYS A 24 -6.08 -12.64 2.36
N LEU A 25 -7.40 -12.60 2.53
CA LEU A 25 -8.17 -11.36 2.40
C LEU A 25 -7.75 -10.31 3.44
N ASP A 26 -7.47 -10.72 4.68
CA ASP A 26 -6.98 -9.81 5.72
C ASP A 26 -5.65 -9.16 5.34
N HIS A 27 -4.74 -9.93 4.71
CA HIS A 27 -3.47 -9.38 4.21
C HIS A 27 -3.70 -8.38 3.07
N ALA A 28 -4.66 -8.64 2.18
CA ALA A 28 -5.00 -7.71 1.10
C ALA A 28 -5.61 -6.41 1.65
N ALA A 29 -6.48 -6.51 2.65
CA ALA A 29 -7.09 -5.36 3.33
C ALA A 29 -6.03 -4.52 4.05
N TYR A 30 -5.17 -5.16 4.84
CA TYR A 30 -4.06 -4.50 5.54
C TYR A 30 -3.10 -3.81 4.57
N LEU A 31 -2.70 -4.51 3.51
CA LEU A 31 -1.83 -3.95 2.47
C LEU A 31 -2.47 -2.72 1.80
N GLY A 32 -3.77 -2.79 1.49
CA GLY A 32 -4.51 -1.66 0.93
C GLY A 32 -4.51 -0.44 1.86
N LYS A 33 -4.74 -0.66 3.17
CA LYS A 33 -4.67 0.37 4.22
C LYS A 33 -3.30 1.04 4.25
N GLU A 34 -2.22 0.27 4.35
CA GLU A 34 -0.87 0.82 4.47
C GLU A 34 -0.42 1.54 3.18
N LEU A 35 -0.76 1.01 2.00
CA LEU A 35 -0.48 1.69 0.73
C LEU A 35 -1.24 3.01 0.60
N TYR A 36 -2.50 3.06 1.03
CA TYR A 36 -3.28 4.30 1.02
C TYR A 36 -2.70 5.32 1.99
N LYS A 37 -2.31 4.91 3.20
CA LYS A 37 -1.59 5.76 4.15
C LYS A 37 -0.32 6.34 3.53
N ALA A 38 0.50 5.50 2.90
CA ALA A 38 1.71 5.92 2.21
C ALA A 38 1.42 6.95 1.10
N GLU A 39 0.35 6.76 0.31
CA GLU A 39 -0.06 7.75 -0.70
C GLU A 39 -0.44 9.10 -0.08
N ILE A 40 -1.18 9.10 1.05
CA ILE A 40 -1.59 10.35 1.72
C ILE A 40 -0.39 11.11 2.30
N VAL A 41 0.48 10.43 3.06
CA VAL A 41 1.63 11.11 3.69
C VAL A 41 2.58 11.71 2.65
N LEU A 42 2.77 11.04 1.51
CA LEU A 42 3.56 11.60 0.39
C LEU A 42 2.92 12.88 -0.19
N LYS A 43 1.59 12.96 -0.27
CA LYS A 43 0.89 14.16 -0.77
C LYS A 43 1.03 15.36 0.16
N ILE A 44 1.11 15.13 1.48
CA ILE A 44 1.28 16.18 2.49
C ILE A 44 2.75 16.42 2.87
N ASN A 45 3.69 15.82 2.12
CA ASN A 45 5.13 15.91 2.35
C ASN A 45 5.56 15.48 3.77
N ARG A 46 4.96 14.40 4.28
CA ARG A 46 5.27 13.78 5.57
C ARG A 46 5.86 12.39 5.36
N SER A 47 6.67 11.95 6.31
CA SER A 47 7.20 10.59 6.34
C SER A 47 6.09 9.54 6.57
N TYR A 48 6.23 8.39 5.93
CA TYR A 48 5.44 7.21 6.21
C TYR A 48 6.04 6.45 7.39
N VAL A 49 5.20 6.04 8.34
CA VAL A 49 5.54 5.07 9.37
C VAL A 49 4.48 3.98 9.37
N GLN A 50 4.90 2.72 9.27
CA GLN A 50 4.00 1.57 9.27
C GLN A 50 3.32 1.41 10.63
N ASP A 51 2.07 0.97 10.63
CA ASP A 51 1.26 0.71 11.83
C ASP A 51 1.00 1.92 12.76
N GLU A 52 1.52 3.11 12.43
CA GLU A 52 1.15 4.37 13.10
C GLU A 52 -0.10 5.02 12.47
N GLU A 53 -0.81 5.78 13.30
CA GLU A 53 -1.91 6.65 12.86
C GLU A 53 -1.37 7.82 12.03
N LEU A 54 -2.18 8.31 11.08
CA LEU A 54 -1.79 9.49 10.30
C LEU A 54 -1.79 10.78 11.14
N PHE A 55 -2.60 10.82 12.21
CA PHE A 55 -2.92 12.01 13.00
C PHE A 55 -2.92 11.66 14.48
#